data_AF-E1R6A2-F1
#
_entry.id   AF-E1R6A2-F1
#
_cell.length_a   1.000
_cell.length_b   1.000
_cell.length_c   1.000
_cell.angle_alpha   90.00
_cell.angle_beta   90.00
_cell.angle_gamma   90.00
#
_symmetry.space_group_name_H-M   'P 1'
#
loop_
_entity.id
_entity.type
_entity.pdbx_description
1 polymer ?
#
loop_
_entity_poly.entity_id
_entity_poly.type
_entity_poly.pdbx_seq_one_letter_code
_entity_poly.pdbx_strand_id
1 'polypeptide(L)'
;MIRLERENFVVIKPQYGTFVSEVSIEKGREICDVRSLLESYAARIAAEKITEKQIASLQKSFDHLDVLEKGSEEYSNCDNETSALSL
;
A
#
# COMPACT_ATOMS: atom_id res chain seq x y z
N MET A 1 12.96 -17.20 0.29
CA MET A 1 13.13 -17.09 1.75
C MET A 1 14.20 -16.08 2.16
N ILE A 2 15.44 -16.14 1.65
CA ILE A 2 16.54 -15.23 2.04
C ILE A 2 16.21 -13.73 1.86
N ARG A 3 15.43 -13.37 0.82
CA ARG A 3 15.05 -11.97 0.58
C ARG A 3 14.19 -11.39 1.70
N LEU A 4 13.19 -12.14 2.15
CA LEU A 4 12.23 -11.71 3.18
C LEU A 4 12.89 -11.59 4.55
N GLU A 5 13.84 -12.47 4.85
CA GLU A 5 14.61 -12.41 6.11
C GLU A 5 15.55 -11.20 6.13
N ARG A 6 16.25 -10.91 5.02
CA ARG A 6 17.06 -9.69 4.90
C ARG A 6 16.25 -8.39 5.00
N GLU A 7 14.99 -8.41 4.59
CA GLU A 7 14.07 -7.26 4.69
C GLU A 7 13.34 -7.21 6.04
N ASN A 8 13.66 -8.11 6.99
CA ASN A 8 12.99 -8.25 8.28
C ASN A 8 11.47 -8.50 8.18
N PHE A 9 10.97 -8.98 7.05
CA PHE A 9 9.57 -9.40 6.92
C PHE A 9 9.31 -10.75 7.61
N VAL A 10 10.36 -11.52 7.82
CA VAL A 10 10.29 -12.87 8.35
C VAL A 10 11.49 -13.17 9.25
N VAL A 11 11.24 -13.83 10.38
CA VAL A 11 12.26 -14.32 11.32
C VAL A 11 12.40 -15.83 11.17
N ILE A 12 13.62 -16.29 10.90
CA ILE A 12 13.94 -17.73 10.81
C ILE A 12 14.47 -18.20 12.16
N LYS A 13 13.79 -19.17 12.79
CA LYS A 13 14.24 -19.81 14.03
C LYS A 13 14.68 -21.25 13.73
N PRO A 14 15.96 -21.61 13.98
CA PRO A 14 16.43 -22.98 13.76
C PRO A 14 15.54 -24.00 14.49
N GLN A 15 15.12 -25.07 13.81
CA GLN A 15 14.25 -26.14 14.32
C GLN A 15 12.78 -25.76 14.62
N TYR A 16 12.40 -24.48 14.52
CA TYR A 16 11.02 -24.01 14.71
C TYR A 16 10.37 -23.48 13.42
N GLY A 17 11.16 -23.25 12.37
CA GLY A 17 10.67 -22.79 11.07
C GLY A 17 10.75 -21.28 10.90
N THR A 18 9.80 -20.73 10.15
CA THR A 18 9.85 -19.39 9.56
C THR A 18 8.60 -18.62 9.98
N PHE A 19 8.76 -17.47 10.63
CA PHE A 19 7.65 -16.68 11.21
C PHE A 19 7.57 -15.31 10.58
N VAL A 20 6.37 -14.80 10.31
CA VAL A 20 6.17 -13.42 9.85
C VAL A 20 6.47 -12.46 11.01
N SER A 21 7.22 -11.39 10.72
CA SER A 21 7.55 -10.37 11.71
C SER A 21 6.32 -9.56 12.09
N GLU A 22 6.15 -9.27 13.38
CA GLU A 22 5.11 -8.35 13.83
C GLU A 22 5.45 -6.90 13.41
N VAL A 23 4.44 -6.17 12.95
CA VAL A 23 4.55 -4.74 12.64
C VAL A 23 4.04 -3.96 13.85
N SER A 24 4.94 -3.24 14.52
CA SER A 24 4.52 -2.35 15.62
C SER A 24 3.83 -1.09 15.09
N ILE A 25 2.99 -0.48 15.92
CA ILE A 25 2.28 0.77 15.57
C ILE A 25 3.30 1.88 15.30
N GLU A 26 4.36 1.95 16.09
CA GLU A 26 5.48 2.89 15.92
C GLU A 26 6.13 2.69 14.56
N LYS A 27 6.36 1.43 14.16
CA LYS A 27 6.94 1.13 12.86
C LYS A 27 6.03 1.54 11.70
N GLY A 28 4.72 1.31 11.86
CA GLY A 28 3.71 1.78 10.92
C GLY A 28 3.73 3.31 10.78
N ARG A 29 3.84 4.04 11.89
CA ARG A 29 3.94 5.51 11.88
C ARG A 29 5.20 6.00 11.18
N GLU A 30 6.37 5.44 11.48
CA GLU A 30 7.62 5.79 10.79
C GLU A 30 7.51 5.63 9.27
N ILE A 31 6.86 4.55 8.81
CA ILE A 31 6.62 4.32 7.38
C ILE A 31 5.70 5.40 6.82
N CYS A 32 4.61 5.74 7.52
CA CYS A 32 3.70 6.81 7.10
C CYS A 32 4.41 8.16 7.02
N ASP A 33 5.27 8.50 7.99
CA ASP A 33 6.00 9.78 8.01
C ASP A 33 6.92 9.91 6.78
N VAL A 34 7.67 8.84 6.46
CA VAL A 34 8.52 8.80 5.27
C VAL A 34 7.66 8.85 3.99
N ARG A 35 6.53 8.14 3.95
CA ARG A 35 5.62 8.16 2.81
C ARG A 35 5.06 9.56 2.57
N SER A 36 4.56 10.24 3.59
CA SER A 36 3.99 11.59 3.46
C SER A 36 4.99 12.60 2.89
N LEU A 37 6.29 12.45 3.20
CA LEU A 37 7.35 13.27 2.61
C LEU A 37 7.55 13.03 1.11
N LEU A 38 7.43 11.77 0.66
CA LEU A 38 7.66 11.37 -0.73
C LEU A 38 6.41 11.52 -1.61
N GLU A 39 5.24 11.36 -1.00
CA GLU A 39 3.94 11.31 -1.67
C GLU A 39 3.63 12.58 -2.45
N SER A 40 3.89 13.75 -1.85
CA SER A 40 3.69 15.04 -2.55
C SER A 40 4.54 15.16 -3.82
N TYR A 41 5.77 14.65 -3.77
CA TYR A 41 6.69 14.67 -4.92
C TYR A 41 6.27 13.67 -5.99
N ALA A 42 5.91 12.45 -5.59
CA ALA A 42 5.41 11.41 -6.49
C ALA A 42 4.11 11.85 -7.18
N ALA A 43 3.16 12.38 -6.42
CA ALA A 43 1.88 12.90 -6.93
C ALA A 43 2.08 14.01 -7.96
N ARG A 44 3.02 14.93 -7.73
CA ARG A 44 3.36 15.97 -8.71
C ARG A 44 3.90 15.37 -10.02
N ILE A 45 4.83 14.42 -9.94
CA ILE A 45 5.37 13.76 -11.13
C ILE A 45 4.29 12.97 -11.87
N ALA A 46 3.41 12.28 -11.12
CA ALA A 46 2.29 11.55 -11.69
C ALA A 46 1.34 12.51 -12.44
N ALA A 47 0.99 13.64 -11.84
CA ALA A 47 0.14 14.66 -12.45
C ALA A 47 0.73 15.24 -13.75
N GLU A 48 2.06 15.40 -13.84
CA GLU A 48 2.72 15.87 -15.06
C GLU A 48 2.69 14.85 -16.22
N LYS A 49 2.56 13.55 -15.92
CA LYS A 49 2.69 12.45 -16.88
C LYS A 49 1.39 11.69 -17.16
N ILE A 50 0.34 11.97 -16.41
CA ILE A 50 -0.89 11.20 -16.46
C ILE A 50 -1.58 11.34 -17.82
N THR A 51 -2.11 10.23 -18.33
CA THR A 51 -2.88 10.19 -19.58
C THR A 51 -4.37 10.16 -19.30
N GLU A 52 -5.20 10.59 -20.27
CA GLU A 52 -6.66 10.56 -20.15
C GLU A 52 -7.20 9.15 -19.85
N LYS A 53 -6.59 8.11 -20.43
CA LYS A 53 -6.96 6.71 -20.15
C LYS A 53 -6.71 6.33 -18.69
N GLN A 54 -5.61 6.81 -18.10
CA GLN A 54 -5.30 6.57 -16.69
C GLN A 54 -6.24 7.36 -15.78
N ILE A 55 -6.60 8.60 -16.14
CA ILE A 55 -7.62 9.38 -15.41
C ILE A 55 -8.96 8.64 -15.39
N ALA A 56 -9.42 8.14 -16.54
CA ALA A 56 -10.67 7.39 -16.62
C ALA A 56 -10.63 6.10 -15.79
N SER A 57 -9.48 5.40 -15.78
CA SER A 57 -9.29 4.22 -14.93
C SER A 57 -9.33 4.58 -13.45
N LEU A 58 -8.70 5.69 -13.06
CA LEU A 58 -8.65 6.17 -11.68
C LEU A 58 -10.06 6.56 -11.19
N GLN A 59 -10.80 7.30 -12.01
CA GLN A 59 -12.21 7.65 -11.74
C GLN A 59 -13.06 6.40 -11.54
N LYS A 60 -12.94 5.40 -12.42
CA LYS A 60 -13.67 4.13 -12.27
C LYS A 60 -13.35 3.41 -10.95
N SER A 61 -12.09 3.45 -10.51
CA SER A 61 -11.69 2.88 -9.22
C SER A 61 -12.33 3.63 -8.05
N PHE A 62 -12.40 4.97 -8.11
CA PHE A 62 -13.10 5.77 -7.09
C PHE A 62 -14.61 5.52 -7.08
N ASP A 63 -15.24 5.47 -8.25
CA ASP A 63 -16.67 5.15 -8.36
C ASP A 63 -16.97 3.75 -7.78
N HIS A 64 -16.06 2.79 -7.99
CA HIS A 64 -16.18 1.46 -7.41
C HIS A 64 -16.09 1.48 -5.88
N LEU A 65 -15.21 2.31 -5.31
CA LEU A 65 -15.12 2.50 -3.87
C LEU A 65 -16.37 3.15 -3.28
N ASP A 66 -16.94 4.16 -3.94
CA ASP A 66 -18.11 4.89 -3.45
C ASP A 66 -19.37 4.02 -3.38
N VAL A 67 -19.46 2.99 -4.22
CA VAL A 67 -20.60 2.05 -4.25
C VAL A 67 -20.45 0.95 -3.19
N LEU A 68 -19.22 0.66 -2.74
CA LEU A 68 -18.96 -0.37 -1.76
C LEU A 68 -19.31 0.10 -0.34
N GLU A 69 -19.92 -0.79 0.44
CA GLU A 69 -20.25 -0.50 1.84
C GLU A 69 -18.96 -0.40 2.66
N LYS A 70 -18.76 0.75 3.32
CA LYS A 70 -17.61 0.98 4.20
C LYS A 70 -17.54 -0.10 5.28
N GLY A 71 -16.49 -0.93 5.22
CA GLY A 71 -16.24 -2.01 6.17
C GLY A 71 -16.45 -3.42 5.63
N SER A 72 -16.84 -3.59 4.36
CA SER A 72 -16.80 -4.91 3.72
C SER A 72 -15.36 -5.34 3.39
N GLU A 73 -15.09 -6.65 3.34
CA GLU A 73 -13.77 -7.18 2.93
C GLU A 73 -13.38 -6.71 1.53
N GLU A 74 -14.37 -6.52 0.65
CA GLU A 74 -14.22 -6.01 -0.71
C GLU A 74 -13.83 -4.53 -0.75
N TYR A 75 -14.37 -3.70 0.17
CA TYR A 75 -13.94 -2.31 0.38
C TYR A 75 -12.49 -2.24 0.82
N SER A 76 -12.09 -3.06 1.79
CA SER A 76 -10.71 -3.07 2.29
C SER A 76 -9.71 -3.53 1.22
N ASN A 77 -10.08 -4.50 0.38
CA ASN A 77 -9.20 -4.97 -0.69
C ASN A 77 -9.06 -3.93 -1.81
N CYS A 78 -10.16 -3.27 -2.19
CA CYS A 78 -10.16 -2.20 -3.20
C CYS A 78 -9.45 -0.94 -2.70
N ASP A 79 -9.59 -0.58 -1.42
CA ASP A 79 -8.87 0.51 -0.77
C ASP A 79 -7.36 0.26 -0.73
N ASN A 80 -6.94 -0.97 -0.45
CA ASN A 80 -5.53 -1.33 -0.44
C ASN A 80 -4.92 -1.21 -1.85
N GLU A 81 -5.65 -1.64 -2.88
CA GLU A 81 -5.24 -1.56 -4.29
C GLU A 81 -5.20 -0.12 -4.81
N THR A 82 -6.17 0.72 -4.43
CA THR A 82 -6.20 2.14 -4.79
C THR A 82 -5.18 2.97 -4.01
N SER A 83 -4.95 2.65 -2.73
CA SER A 83 -3.87 3.24 -1.93
C SER A 83 -2.48 2.92 -2.49
N ALA A 84 -2.33 1.77 -3.17
CA ALA A 84 -1.11 1.43 -3.90
C ALA A 84 -0.95 2.21 -5.22
N LEU A 85 -2.03 2.76 -5.78
CA LEU A 85 -2.05 3.60 -6.99
C LEU A 85 -2.01 5.11 -6.69
N SER A 86 -2.29 5.51 -5.45
CA SER A 86 -2.07 6.86 -4.90
C SER A 86 -0.61 7.14 -4.53
N LEU A 87 0.28 6.16 -4.73
CA LEU A 87 1.72 6.20 -4.45
C LEU A 87 2.56 6.27 -5.73
#